data_AF-A0A3D5UKX1-F1
#
_entry.id   AF-A0A3D5UKX1-F1
#
_cell.length_a   1.000
_cell.length_b   1.000
_cell.length_c   1.000
_cell.angle_alpha   90.00
_cell.angle_beta   90.00
_cell.angle_gamma   90.00
#
_symmetry.space_group_name_H-M   'P 1'
#
loop_
_entity.id
_entity.type
_entity.pdbx_description
1 polymer ?
#
loop_
_entity_poly.entity_id
_entity_poly.type
_entity_poly.pdbx_seq_one_letter_code
_entity_poly.pdbx_strand_id
1 'polypeptide(L)'
;MNKKMPLSVRLFVFVILGLVMTLVFSMKDSDDSNWQNLVNPETIYTYQNEIDNLEQRNQELYQRIGEYQERLKNYETDDTDGEAIANELYNEIQKYDIIIGSKDLGGPGVEIELSDSTKELEPGDNINNYIIHNSDVLSIINTLKAYGAEAIALNGYKLAWDSQIDCA
;
A
#
# COMPACT_ATOMS: atom_id res chain seq x y z
N MET A 1 -31.14 50.63 -31.39
CA MET A 1 -29.92 51.31 -31.88
C MET A 1 -28.73 50.74 -31.11
N ASN A 2 -28.08 49.69 -31.62
CA ASN A 2 -26.97 49.03 -30.91
C ASN A 2 -25.68 49.83 -31.11
N LYS A 3 -25.28 50.58 -30.09
CA LYS A 3 -24.04 51.35 -30.09
C LYS A 3 -22.88 50.36 -30.13
N LYS A 4 -22.29 50.13 -31.32
CA LYS A 4 -21.13 49.25 -31.47
C LYS A 4 -20.01 49.82 -30.60
N MET A 5 -19.53 49.02 -29.65
CA MET A 5 -18.37 49.38 -28.82
C MET A 5 -17.18 49.77 -29.71
N PRO A 6 -16.48 50.88 -29.41
CA PRO A 6 -15.35 51.32 -30.20
C PRO A 6 -14.26 50.25 -30.18
N LEU A 7 -13.56 50.10 -31.32
CA LEU A 7 -12.56 49.05 -31.55
C LEU A 7 -11.45 49.06 -30.49
N SER A 8 -11.09 50.24 -29.98
CA SER A 8 -10.11 50.44 -28.91
C SER A 8 -10.51 49.77 -27.59
N VAL A 9 -11.80 49.80 -27.22
CA VAL A 9 -12.29 49.18 -25.98
C VAL A 9 -12.26 47.66 -26.09
N ARG A 10 -12.53 47.10 -27.27
CA ARG A 10 -12.41 45.64 -27.49
C ARG A 10 -10.97 45.17 -27.34
N LEU A 11 -10.02 45.91 -27.91
CA LEU A 11 -8.60 45.58 -27.85
C LEU A 11 -8.08 45.64 -26.41
N PHE A 12 -8.51 46.64 -25.64
CA PHE A 12 -8.15 46.77 -24.23
C PHE A 12 -8.69 45.60 -23.37
N VAL A 13 -9.92 45.15 -23.63
CA VAL A 13 -10.50 43.99 -22.93
C VAL A 13 -9.73 42.71 -23.24
N PHE A 14 -9.33 42.48 -24.51
CA PHE A 14 -8.51 41.30 -24.87
C PHE A 14 -7.13 41.32 -24.19
N VAL A 15 -6.51 42.50 -24.06
CA VAL A 15 -5.21 42.64 -23.37
C VAL A 15 -5.33 42.33 -21.89
N ILE A 16 -6.37 42.83 -21.21
CA ILE A 16 -6.60 42.52 -19.80
C ILE A 16 -6.87 41.02 -19.60
N LEU A 17 -7.70 40.43 -20.47
CA LEU A 17 -8.07 39.02 -20.37
C LEU A 17 -6.85 38.10 -20.63
N GLY A 18 -5.99 38.47 -21.58
CA GLY A 18 -4.71 37.80 -21.84
C GLY A 18 -3.70 37.94 -20.69
N LEU A 19 -3.67 39.10 -20.03
CA LEU A 19 -2.82 39.35 -18.87
C LEU A 19 -3.27 38.52 -17.66
N VAL A 20 -4.58 38.44 -17.42
CA VAL A 20 -5.13 37.56 -16.36
C VAL A 20 -4.82 36.08 -16.65
N MET A 21 -4.96 35.64 -17.91
CA MET A 21 -4.63 34.27 -18.29
C MET A 21 -3.15 33.93 -18.13
N THR A 22 -2.25 34.86 -18.47
CA THR A 22 -0.80 34.64 -18.28
C THR A 22 -0.41 34.65 -16.81
N LEU A 23 -1.06 35.45 -15.96
CA LEU A 23 -0.86 35.41 -14.50
C LEU A 23 -1.33 34.09 -13.89
N VAL A 24 -2.51 33.57 -14.29
CA VAL A 24 -3.01 32.27 -13.82
C VAL A 24 -2.10 31.13 -14.26
N PHE A 25 -1.56 31.18 -15.49
CA PHE A 25 -0.60 30.18 -15.96
C PHE A 25 0.75 30.28 -15.25
N SER A 26 1.25 31.48 -14.98
CA SER A 26 2.55 31.66 -14.30
C SER A 26 2.49 31.24 -12.83
N MET A 27 1.31 31.36 -12.18
CA MET A 27 1.09 30.82 -10.84
C MET A 27 1.06 29.28 -10.81
N LYS A 28 0.90 28.61 -11.95
CA LYS A 28 0.84 27.14 -12.04
C LYS A 28 2.22 26.49 -12.15
N ASP A 29 3.25 27.22 -12.57
CA ASP A 29 4.59 26.68 -12.82
C ASP A 29 5.60 26.95 -11.67
N SER A 30 5.18 27.63 -10.61
CA SER A 30 6.01 27.89 -9.42
C SER A 30 5.34 27.34 -8.17
N ASP A 31 5.12 26.03 -8.12
CA ASP A 31 4.85 25.33 -6.87
C ASP A 31 5.56 23.98 -6.90
N ASP A 32 6.87 24.02 -6.72
CA ASP A 32 7.74 22.89 -6.41
C ASP A 32 7.55 22.46 -4.93
N SER A 33 6.29 22.46 -4.48
CA SER A 33 5.90 22.05 -3.15
C SER A 33 4.67 21.15 -3.25
N ASN A 34 4.93 19.84 -3.11
CA ASN A 34 4.14 18.94 -2.27
C ASN A 34 2.59 18.99 -2.36
N TRP A 35 2.01 19.30 -3.51
CA TRP A 35 0.60 19.01 -3.79
C TRP A 35 0.45 17.53 -4.05
N GLN A 36 0.32 16.81 -2.93
CA GLN A 36 -0.13 15.45 -2.78
C GLN A 36 -1.00 15.01 -3.95
N ASN A 37 -0.56 13.92 -4.60
CA ASN A 37 -1.37 12.91 -5.24
C ASN A 37 -2.87 13.21 -5.16
N LEU A 38 -3.42 13.87 -6.18
CA LEU A 38 -4.86 13.85 -6.40
C LEU A 38 -5.20 12.41 -6.81
N VAL A 39 -5.32 11.52 -5.83
CA VAL A 39 -5.82 10.16 -6.06
C VAL A 39 -7.22 10.34 -6.61
N ASN A 40 -7.42 9.92 -7.85
CA ASN A 40 -8.74 9.96 -8.49
C ASN A 40 -9.73 9.23 -7.55
N PRO A 41 -10.90 9.82 -7.21
CA PRO A 41 -11.90 9.14 -6.40
C PRO A 41 -12.22 7.73 -6.92
N GLU A 42 -12.21 7.54 -8.23
CA GLU A 42 -12.36 6.22 -8.87
C GLU A 42 -11.28 5.23 -8.40
N THR A 43 -10.02 5.67 -8.34
CA THR A 43 -8.89 4.87 -7.85
C THR A 43 -9.05 4.50 -6.37
N ILE A 44 -9.60 5.40 -5.54
CA ILE A 44 -9.91 5.08 -4.14
C ILE A 44 -10.98 3.98 -4.06
N TYR A 45 -12.05 4.09 -4.83
CA TYR A 45 -13.10 3.07 -4.86
C TYR A 45 -12.61 1.72 -5.39
N THR A 46 -11.74 1.69 -6.40
CA THR A 46 -11.16 0.44 -6.90
C THR A 46 -10.30 -0.23 -5.84
N TYR A 47 -9.47 0.53 -5.12
CA TYR A 47 -8.67 -0.03 -4.03
C TYR A 47 -9.53 -0.50 -2.86
N GLN A 48 -10.60 0.22 -2.53
CA GLN A 48 -11.53 -0.24 -1.48
C GLN A 48 -12.17 -1.58 -1.86
N ASN A 49 -12.67 -1.71 -3.09
CA ASN A 49 -13.23 -2.98 -3.56
C ASN A 49 -12.18 -4.11 -3.58
N GLU A 50 -10.93 -3.79 -3.89
CA GLU A 50 -9.84 -4.76 -3.87
C GLU A 50 -9.52 -5.23 -2.45
N ILE A 51 -9.47 -4.31 -1.49
CA ILE A 51 -9.32 -4.62 -0.06
C ILE A 51 -10.45 -5.53 0.41
N ASP A 52 -11.71 -5.16 0.13
CA ASP A 52 -12.88 -5.96 0.52
C ASP A 52 -12.84 -7.38 -0.11
N ASN A 53 -12.37 -7.50 -1.36
CA ASN A 53 -12.22 -8.80 -2.02
C ASN A 53 -11.12 -9.66 -1.38
N LEU A 54 -10.00 -9.04 -1.02
CA LEU A 54 -8.90 -9.70 -0.34
C LEU A 54 -9.31 -10.16 1.07
N GLU A 55 -10.05 -9.33 1.81
CA GLU A 55 -10.63 -9.70 3.10
C GLU A 55 -11.54 -10.92 2.99
N GLN A 56 -12.46 -10.93 2.02
CA GLN A 56 -13.35 -12.06 1.80
C GLN A 56 -12.55 -13.33 1.45
N ARG A 57 -11.56 -13.24 0.55
CA ARG A 57 -10.69 -14.38 0.21
C ARG A 57 -9.96 -14.91 1.43
N ASN A 58 -9.47 -14.04 2.30
CA ASN A 58 -8.83 -14.47 3.54
C ASN A 58 -9.79 -15.22 4.46
N GLN A 59 -11.01 -14.74 4.64
CA GLN A 59 -12.03 -15.46 5.42
C GLN A 59 -12.31 -16.86 4.85
N GLU A 60 -12.41 -16.98 3.52
CA GLU A 60 -12.58 -18.27 2.84
C GLU A 60 -11.37 -19.21 3.08
N LEU A 61 -10.15 -18.67 3.08
CA LEU A 61 -8.94 -19.45 3.38
C LEU A 61 -8.93 -19.98 4.82
N TYR A 62 -9.30 -19.15 5.80
CA TYR A 62 -9.43 -19.59 7.20
C TYR A 62 -10.48 -20.69 7.37
N GLN A 63 -11.62 -20.58 6.67
CA GLN A 63 -12.64 -21.63 6.69
C GLN A 63 -12.12 -22.94 6.11
N ARG A 64 -11.42 -22.89 4.97
CA ARG A 64 -10.80 -24.08 4.36
C ARG A 64 -9.80 -24.76 5.29
N ILE A 65 -8.97 -23.99 6.00
CA ILE A 65 -8.04 -24.54 7.00
C ILE A 65 -8.83 -25.33 8.05
N GLY A 66 -9.91 -24.77 8.59
CA GLY A 66 -10.77 -25.45 9.58
C GLY A 66 -11.40 -26.73 9.04
N GLU A 67 -11.94 -26.70 7.82
CA GLU A 67 -12.53 -27.88 7.16
C GLU A 67 -11.49 -28.99 6.95
N TYR A 68 -10.27 -28.64 6.52
CA TYR A 68 -9.21 -29.61 6.31
C TYR A 68 -8.67 -30.18 7.63
N GLN A 69 -8.58 -29.38 8.68
CA GLN A 69 -8.22 -29.87 10.01
C GLN A 69 -9.23 -30.88 10.55
N GLU A 70 -10.53 -30.62 10.36
CA GLU A 70 -11.59 -31.55 10.76
C GLU A 70 -11.52 -32.87 9.98
N ARG A 71 -11.33 -32.79 8.65
CA ARG A 71 -11.15 -33.97 7.80
C ARG A 71 -9.90 -34.77 8.18
N LEU A 72 -8.77 -34.12 8.46
CA LEU A 72 -7.54 -34.77 8.89
C LEU A 72 -7.77 -35.61 10.16
N LYS A 73 -8.46 -35.03 11.14
CA LYS A 73 -8.83 -35.72 12.38
C LYS A 73 -9.68 -36.97 12.15
N ASN A 74 -10.58 -36.94 11.17
CA ASN A 74 -11.42 -38.08 10.83
C ASN A 74 -10.65 -39.20 10.10
N TYR A 75 -9.58 -38.87 9.36
CA TYR A 75 -8.71 -39.86 8.71
C TYR A 75 -7.72 -40.52 9.68
N GLU A 76 -7.26 -39.83 10.73
CA GLU A 76 -6.43 -40.45 11.77
C GLU A 76 -7.16 -41.56 12.55
N THR A 77 -8.51 -41.60 12.48
CA THR A 77 -9.33 -42.60 13.16
C THR A 77 -9.66 -43.84 12.31
N ASP A 78 -9.44 -43.81 10.98
CA ASP A 78 -9.77 -44.91 10.06
C ASP A 78 -8.52 -45.40 9.29
N ASP A 79 -8.26 -46.70 9.40
CA ASP A 79 -7.22 -47.60 8.85
C ASP A 79 -6.27 -47.16 7.69
N THR A 80 -5.13 -47.86 7.64
CA THR A 80 -3.90 -47.81 6.78
C THR A 80 -3.89 -47.20 5.37
N ASP A 81 -5.03 -46.97 4.69
CA ASP A 81 -5.11 -46.19 3.43
C ASP A 81 -5.26 -44.68 3.66
N GLY A 82 -5.59 -44.26 4.90
CA GLY A 82 -5.78 -42.85 5.28
C GLY A 82 -4.49 -42.02 5.29
N GLU A 83 -3.31 -42.63 5.38
CA GLU A 83 -2.03 -41.92 5.57
C GLU A 83 -1.64 -41.06 4.36
N ALA A 84 -1.91 -41.52 3.14
CA ALA A 84 -1.63 -40.73 1.93
C ALA A 84 -2.57 -39.52 1.81
N ILE A 85 -3.85 -39.69 2.16
CA ILE A 85 -4.86 -38.62 2.14
C ILE A 85 -4.59 -37.62 3.26
N ALA A 86 -4.25 -38.09 4.46
CA ALA A 86 -3.88 -37.26 5.59
C ALA A 86 -2.66 -36.39 5.29
N ASN A 87 -1.64 -36.97 4.64
CA ASN A 87 -0.45 -36.22 4.23
C ASN A 87 -0.76 -35.12 3.19
N GLU A 88 -1.61 -35.41 2.19
CA GLU A 88 -2.02 -34.39 1.21
C GLU A 88 -2.78 -33.24 1.90
N LEU A 89 -3.70 -33.58 2.80
CA LEU A 89 -4.48 -32.60 3.54
C LEU A 89 -3.62 -31.75 4.47
N TYR A 90 -2.65 -32.38 5.13
CA TYR A 90 -1.65 -31.69 5.93
C TYR A 90 -0.84 -30.72 5.07
N ASN A 91 -0.36 -31.13 3.90
CA ASN A 91 0.37 -30.25 2.98
C ASN A 91 -0.49 -29.06 2.52
N GLU A 92 -1.78 -29.27 2.28
CA GLU A 92 -2.71 -28.21 1.90
C GLU A 92 -2.94 -27.20 3.04
N ILE A 93 -3.08 -27.67 4.29
CA ILE A 93 -3.10 -26.81 5.48
C ILE A 93 -1.80 -25.98 5.57
N GLN A 94 -0.64 -26.64 5.44
CA GLN A 94 0.65 -25.95 5.51
C GLN A 94 0.79 -24.86 4.44
N LYS A 95 0.31 -25.13 3.22
CA LYS A 95 0.30 -24.13 2.14
C LYS A 95 -0.57 -22.94 2.49
N TYR A 96 -1.76 -23.16 3.03
CA TYR A 96 -2.65 -22.08 3.41
C TYR A 96 -2.12 -21.27 4.59
N ASP A 97 -1.53 -21.91 5.61
CA ASP A 97 -0.90 -21.23 6.74
C ASP A 97 0.25 -20.28 6.30
N ILE A 98 0.96 -20.64 5.23
CA ILE A 98 1.98 -19.77 4.63
C ILE A 98 1.33 -18.55 3.96
N ILE A 99 0.28 -18.77 3.16
CA ILE A 99 -0.41 -17.69 2.41
C ILE A 99 -0.99 -16.65 3.37
N ILE A 100 -1.57 -17.07 4.50
CA ILE A 100 -2.17 -16.16 5.49
C ILE A 100 -1.13 -15.59 6.48
N GLY A 101 0.13 -16.03 6.41
CA GLY A 101 1.20 -15.59 7.31
C GLY A 101 1.19 -16.21 8.71
N SER A 102 0.41 -17.26 8.95
CA SER A 102 0.32 -17.95 10.25
C SER A 102 1.52 -18.85 10.55
N LYS A 103 2.26 -19.29 9.53
CA LYS A 103 3.43 -20.16 9.69
C LYS A 103 4.76 -19.42 9.59
N ASP A 104 5.73 -19.78 10.44
CA ASP A 104 7.08 -19.24 10.38
C ASP A 104 7.86 -19.84 9.21
N LEU A 105 8.59 -18.99 8.49
CA LEU A 105 9.36 -19.35 7.31
C LEU A 105 10.84 -19.06 7.54
N GLY A 106 11.69 -19.89 6.94
CA GLY A 106 13.13 -19.68 6.89
C GLY A 106 13.61 -19.80 5.44
N GLY A 107 14.53 -18.94 5.05
CA GLY A 107 15.05 -18.89 3.70
C GLY A 107 16.11 -17.80 3.52
N PRO A 108 16.73 -17.71 2.33
CA PRO A 108 17.58 -16.57 2.01
C PRO A 108 16.77 -15.28 2.05
N GLY A 109 17.37 -14.22 2.59
CA GLY A 109 16.69 -12.94 2.77
C GLY A 109 17.65 -11.81 3.02
N VAL A 110 17.09 -10.65 3.36
CA VAL A 110 17.82 -9.44 3.70
C VAL A 110 17.30 -8.90 5.04
N GLU A 111 18.22 -8.37 5.85
CA GLU A 111 17.91 -7.62 7.05
C GLU A 111 18.13 -6.14 6.76
N ILE A 112 17.13 -5.30 7.08
CA ILE A 112 17.17 -3.86 6.86
C ILE A 112 17.03 -3.17 8.20
N GLU A 113 18.06 -2.41 8.57
CA GLU A 113 18.06 -1.56 9.75
C GLU A 113 17.84 -0.11 9.33
N LEU A 114 16.90 0.56 9.99
CA LEU A 114 16.59 1.97 9.76
C LEU A 114 16.96 2.75 11.02
N SER A 115 17.65 3.88 10.85
CA SER A 115 18.06 4.75 11.95
C SER A 115 17.88 6.21 11.55
N ASP A 116 17.41 7.02 12.51
CA ASP A 116 17.25 8.46 12.32
C ASP A 116 18.59 9.13 12.02
N SER A 117 18.50 10.32 11.41
CA SER A 117 19.69 11.09 11.09
C SER A 117 20.39 11.57 12.37
N THR A 118 21.71 11.37 12.43
CA THR A 118 22.57 11.87 13.51
C THR A 118 23.12 13.27 13.24
N LYS A 119 22.76 13.88 12.09
CA LYS A 119 23.22 15.21 11.71
C LYS A 119 22.52 16.29 12.52
N GLU A 120 23.26 17.33 12.90
CA GLU A 120 22.68 18.53 13.52
C GLU A 120 21.82 19.29 12.50
N LEU A 121 20.69 19.82 12.98
CA LEU A 121 19.77 20.61 12.16
C LEU A 121 20.39 21.97 11.81
N GLU A 122 20.45 22.29 10.52
CA GLU A 122 20.88 23.62 10.07
C GLU A 122 19.69 24.62 10.07
N PRO A 123 19.94 25.94 10.21
CA PRO A 123 18.88 26.93 10.14
C PRO A 123 18.19 26.91 8.77
N GLY A 124 16.91 26.52 8.74
CA GLY A 124 16.10 26.39 7.52
C GLY A 124 15.80 24.95 7.11
N ASP A 125 16.38 23.96 7.81
CA ASP A 125 16.09 22.56 7.56
C ASP A 125 14.69 22.13 8.01
N ASN A 126 14.12 21.18 7.26
CA ASN A 126 12.90 20.49 7.65
C ASN A 126 13.24 19.29 8.54
N ILE A 127 12.80 19.35 9.80
CA ILE A 127 12.99 18.30 10.82
C ILE A 127 12.48 16.94 10.35
N ASN A 128 11.41 16.91 9.54
CA ASN A 128 10.83 15.66 9.03
C ASN A 128 11.80 14.87 8.14
N ASN A 129 12.83 15.51 7.58
CA ASN A 129 13.85 14.80 6.78
C ASN A 129 14.89 14.07 7.63
N TYR A 130 14.89 14.30 8.94
CA TYR A 130 15.86 13.75 9.88
C TYR A 130 15.29 12.60 10.71
N ILE A 131 13.97 12.38 10.64
CA ILE A 131 13.23 11.40 11.42
C ILE A 131 12.55 10.42 10.46
N ILE A 132 12.59 9.13 10.79
CA ILE A 132 11.89 8.10 10.05
C ILE A 132 10.39 8.16 10.37
N HIS A 133 9.57 8.12 9.33
CA HIS A 133 8.12 8.06 9.44
C HIS A 133 7.55 6.70 9.01
N ASN A 134 6.30 6.42 9.37
CA ASN A 134 5.57 5.23 8.94
C ASN A 134 5.52 5.10 7.41
N SER A 135 5.46 6.22 6.69
CA SER A 135 5.52 6.26 5.22
C SER A 135 6.80 5.65 4.66
N ASP A 136 7.93 5.85 5.34
CA ASP A 136 9.23 5.33 4.88
C ASP A 136 9.26 3.81 5.05
N VAL A 137 8.81 3.32 6.20
CA VAL A 137 8.67 1.89 6.49
C VAL A 137 7.70 1.23 5.49
N LEU A 138 6.55 1.85 5.24
CA LEU A 138 5.55 1.36 4.30
C LEU A 138 6.09 1.30 2.87
N SER A 139 6.86 2.31 2.46
CA SER A 139 7.51 2.35 1.14
C SER A 139 8.50 1.19 0.97
N ILE A 140 9.32 0.91 1.99
CA ILE A 140 10.25 -0.22 1.99
C ILE A 140 9.50 -1.54 1.88
N ILE A 141 8.45 -1.73 2.66
CA ILE A 141 7.65 -2.97 2.64
C ILE A 141 7.01 -3.18 1.27
N ASN A 142 6.41 -2.14 0.68
CA ASN A 142 5.81 -2.22 -0.64
C ASN A 142 6.85 -2.52 -1.71
N THR A 143 8.05 -1.95 -1.58
CA THR A 143 9.18 -2.26 -2.45
C THR A 143 9.56 -3.74 -2.33
N LEU A 144 9.76 -4.26 -1.11
CA LEU A 144 10.05 -5.68 -0.89
C LEU A 144 8.97 -6.59 -1.49
N LYS A 145 7.69 -6.28 -1.28
CA LYS A 145 6.57 -7.00 -1.91
C LYS A 145 6.64 -6.96 -3.44
N ALA A 146 6.93 -5.79 -4.03
CA ALA A 146 7.06 -5.64 -5.47
C ALA A 146 8.25 -6.41 -6.06
N TYR A 147 9.33 -6.60 -5.29
CA TYR A 147 10.48 -7.43 -5.65
C TYR A 147 10.30 -8.91 -5.30
N GLY A 148 9.10 -9.34 -4.87
CA GLY A 148 8.77 -10.74 -4.66
C GLY A 148 9.16 -11.30 -3.29
N ALA A 149 9.28 -10.45 -2.26
CA ALA A 149 9.45 -10.94 -0.89
C ALA A 149 8.25 -11.81 -0.49
N GLU A 150 8.53 -13.07 -0.15
CA GLU A 150 7.51 -14.07 0.22
C GLU A 150 7.06 -13.95 1.69
N ALA A 151 7.94 -13.44 2.56
CA ALA A 151 7.62 -13.11 3.94
C ALA A 151 8.42 -11.89 4.39
N ILE A 152 7.80 -11.07 5.23
CA ILE A 152 8.41 -9.86 5.79
C ILE A 152 8.13 -9.85 7.29
N ALA A 153 9.17 -9.59 8.08
CA ALA A 153 9.06 -9.35 9.51
C ALA A 153 9.59 -7.95 9.83
N LEU A 154 8.84 -7.23 10.67
CA LEU A 154 9.20 -5.93 11.20
C LEU A 154 9.43 -6.08 12.71
N ASN A 155 10.64 -5.79 13.20
CA ASN A 155 11.00 -5.88 14.62
C ASN A 155 10.64 -7.22 15.29
N GLY A 156 10.80 -8.33 14.55
CA GLY A 156 10.46 -9.67 15.01
C GLY A 156 8.98 -10.06 14.88
N TYR A 157 8.11 -9.14 14.45
CA TYR A 157 6.71 -9.41 14.15
C TYR A 157 6.52 -9.62 12.65
N LYS A 158 6.00 -10.78 12.27
CA LYS A 158 5.66 -11.09 10.89
C LYS A 158 4.47 -10.26 10.44
N LEU A 159 4.58 -9.65 9.26
CA LEU A 159 3.48 -8.90 8.66
C LEU A 159 2.52 -9.87 7.98
N ALA A 160 1.26 -9.84 8.44
CA ALA A 160 0.14 -10.43 7.74
C ALA A 160 -0.46 -9.43 6.75
N TRP A 161 -1.44 -9.89 5.98
CA TRP A 161 -2.10 -9.07 4.95
C TRP A 161 -2.91 -7.90 5.54
N ASP A 162 -3.41 -8.04 6.76
CA ASP A 162 -4.21 -7.07 7.52
C ASP A 162 -3.37 -6.24 8.52
N SER A 163 -2.05 -6.38 8.49
CA SER A 163 -1.17 -5.67 9.41
C SER A 163 -1.18 -4.17 9.12
N GLN A 164 -1.51 -3.39 10.14
CA GLN A 164 -1.45 -1.93 10.11
C GLN A 164 -0.12 -1.43 10.69
N ILE A 165 0.48 -0.45 10.03
CA ILE A 165 1.70 0.22 10.48
C ILE A 165 1.34 1.66 10.78
N ASP A 166 1.55 2.06 12.03
CA ASP A 166 1.22 3.40 12.51
C ASP A 166 2.41 4.02 13.26
N CYS A 167 2.50 5.34 13.21
CA CYS A 167 3.46 6.12 13.98
C CYS A 167 2.70 6.85 15.10
N ALA A 168 3.22 6.75 16.33
CA ALA A 168 2.68 7.45 17.49
C ALA A 168 3.02 8.95 17.51
#